data_AF-A0A967SS18-F1
#
_entry.id   AF-A0A967SS18-F1
#
_cell.length_a   1.000
_cell.length_b   1.000
_cell.length_c   1.000
_cell.angle_alpha   90.00
_cell.angle_beta   90.00
_cell.angle_gamma   90.00
#
_symmetry.space_group_name_H-M   'P 1'
#
loop_
_entity.id
_entity.type
_entity.pdbx_description
1 polymer ?
#
loop_
_entity_poly.entity_id
_entity_poly.type
_entity_poly.pdbx_seq_one_letter_code
_entity_poly.pdbx_strand_id
1 'polypeptide(L)'
;ADGTFAATLAARVNPSGAVIPTGETTAFLAPQPVSVLDRPELAGTLTRLGIKTLGDLATMPARDVASRFGPDGAAARRLAIGADARPPATRRPVEDLSVSCEFDPPRDAEPVVFAAKTLADEFHEGMRSRGLACVRVEVEVTLSDGRTRNRLWRHDGALSSLALAER
;
A
#
# COMPACT_ATOMS: atom_id res chain seq x y z
N ALA A 1 -19.05 -3.75 -7.63
CA ALA A 1 -17.94 -4.57 -8.14
C ALA A 1 -17.60 -5.57 -7.07
N ASP A 2 -17.38 -6.82 -7.43
CA ASP A 2 -17.31 -7.93 -6.47
C ASP A 2 -15.91 -8.10 -5.83
N GLY A 3 -14.91 -7.33 -6.27
CA GLY A 3 -13.55 -7.35 -5.73
C GLY A 3 -12.79 -6.03 -5.90
N THR A 4 -11.67 -5.87 -5.19
CA THR A 4 -10.90 -4.62 -5.16
C THR A 4 -10.32 -4.27 -6.53
N PHE A 5 -9.80 -5.26 -7.27
CA PHE A 5 -9.27 -5.00 -8.62
C PHE A 5 -10.29 -4.34 -9.54
N ALA A 6 -11.49 -4.91 -9.64
CA ALA A 6 -12.55 -4.38 -10.49
C ALA A 6 -13.05 -3.01 -9.99
N ALA A 7 -13.15 -2.81 -8.66
CA ALA A 7 -13.54 -1.53 -8.08
C ALA A 7 -12.52 -0.42 -8.38
N THR A 8 -11.23 -0.69 -8.19
CA THR A 8 -10.16 0.27 -8.50
C THR A 8 -10.09 0.58 -9.98
N LEU A 9 -10.26 -0.43 -10.84
CA LEU A 9 -10.29 -0.22 -12.28
C LEU A 9 -11.50 0.63 -12.70
N ALA A 10 -12.69 0.35 -12.16
CA ALA A 10 -13.91 1.14 -12.40
C ALA A 10 -13.74 2.62 -12.04
N ALA A 11 -13.13 2.90 -10.87
CA ALA A 11 -12.84 4.25 -10.43
C ALA A 11 -11.84 4.98 -11.35
N ARG A 12 -10.85 4.28 -11.91
CA ARG A 12 -9.87 4.86 -12.85
C ARG A 12 -10.48 5.17 -14.21
N VAL A 13 -11.29 4.27 -14.76
CA VAL A 13 -11.88 4.44 -16.10
C VAL A 13 -13.09 5.37 -16.09
N ASN A 14 -13.75 5.55 -14.94
CA ASN A 14 -14.90 6.44 -14.81
C ASN A 14 -14.77 7.33 -13.55
N PRO A 15 -14.11 8.49 -13.69
CA PRO A 15 -13.88 9.43 -12.57
C PRO A 15 -15.17 10.00 -11.97
N SER A 16 -16.26 10.00 -12.75
CA SER A 16 -17.59 10.46 -12.33
C SER A 16 -18.31 9.48 -11.40
N GLY A 17 -17.70 8.32 -11.14
CA GLY A 17 -18.26 7.23 -10.37
C GLY A 17 -18.94 6.18 -11.25
N ALA A 18 -18.66 4.91 -10.97
CA ALA A 18 -19.31 3.77 -11.60
C ALA A 18 -19.66 2.71 -10.54
N VAL A 19 -20.91 2.27 -10.54
CA VAL A 19 -21.36 1.14 -9.73
C VAL A 19 -21.50 -0.06 -10.65
N ILE A 20 -20.70 -1.10 -10.39
CA ILE A 20 -20.83 -2.39 -11.07
C ILE A 20 -21.72 -3.28 -10.20
N PRO A 21 -22.91 -3.69 -10.66
CA PRO A 21 -23.76 -4.63 -9.92
C PRO A 21 -23.06 -5.95 -9.62
N THR A 22 -23.53 -6.64 -8.59
CA THR A 22 -23.05 -7.99 -8.28
C THR A 22 -23.31 -8.94 -9.46
N GLY A 23 -22.29 -9.69 -9.86
CA GLY A 23 -22.35 -10.60 -11.01
C GLY A 23 -22.03 -9.95 -12.37
N GLU A 24 -21.95 -8.62 -12.45
CA GLU A 24 -21.55 -7.91 -13.68
C GLU A 24 -20.03 -7.64 -13.76
N THR A 25 -19.29 -8.02 -12.72
CA THR A 25 -17.84 -7.80 -12.65
C THR A 25 -17.10 -8.39 -13.86
N THR A 26 -17.41 -9.63 -14.25
CA THR A 26 -16.76 -10.28 -15.40
C THR A 26 -17.09 -9.55 -16.72
N ALA A 27 -18.33 -9.10 -16.89
CA ALA A 27 -18.76 -8.37 -18.08
C ALA A 27 -18.07 -7.00 -18.19
N PHE A 28 -17.92 -6.28 -17.06
CA PHE A 28 -17.17 -5.04 -17.00
C PHE A 28 -15.68 -5.22 -17.31
N LEU A 29 -15.09 -6.31 -16.82
CA LEU A 29 -13.67 -6.61 -17.01
C LEU A 29 -13.35 -7.08 -18.42
N ALA A 30 -14.24 -7.84 -19.06
CA ALA A 30 -14.01 -8.45 -20.38
C ALA A 30 -13.44 -7.49 -21.44
N PRO A 31 -13.95 -6.26 -21.66
CA PRO A 31 -13.41 -5.35 -22.68
C PRO A 31 -12.10 -4.66 -22.28
N GLN A 32 -11.65 -4.80 -21.03
CA GLN A 32 -10.47 -4.08 -20.53
C GLN A 32 -9.18 -4.68 -21.12
N PRO A 33 -8.18 -3.87 -21.49
CA PRO A 33 -6.94 -4.38 -22.06
C PRO A 33 -6.09 -5.10 -21.00
N VAL A 34 -5.30 -6.10 -21.41
CA VAL A 34 -4.40 -6.84 -20.48
C VAL A 34 -3.34 -5.96 -19.80
N SER A 35 -3.10 -4.76 -20.32
CA SER A 35 -2.20 -3.78 -19.70
C SER A 35 -2.66 -3.30 -18.32
N VAL A 36 -3.95 -3.43 -17.98
CA VAL A 36 -4.48 -3.03 -16.66
C VAL A 36 -4.10 -4.00 -15.52
N LEU A 37 -3.47 -5.14 -15.83
CA LEU A 37 -3.08 -6.17 -14.85
C LEU A 37 -1.90 -5.78 -13.95
N ASP A 38 -1.29 -4.60 -14.18
CA ASP A 38 -0.10 -4.09 -13.48
C ASP A 38 1.07 -5.10 -13.50
N ARG A 39 1.22 -5.80 -14.63
CA ARG A 39 2.24 -6.82 -14.91
C ARG A 39 2.77 -6.64 -16.33
N PRO A 40 3.70 -5.69 -16.57
CA PRO A 40 4.05 -5.25 -17.92
C PRO A 40 4.66 -6.37 -18.78
N GLU A 41 5.48 -7.26 -18.21
CA GLU A 41 6.12 -8.36 -18.93
C GLU A 41 5.11 -9.42 -19.39
N LEU A 42 4.19 -9.77 -18.49
CA LEU A 42 3.10 -10.69 -18.80
C LEU A 42 2.15 -10.08 -19.83
N ALA A 43 1.72 -8.83 -19.64
CA ALA A 43 0.83 -8.13 -20.56
C ALA A 43 1.45 -8.00 -21.97
N GLY A 44 2.75 -7.70 -22.05
CA GLY A 44 3.48 -7.67 -23.31
C GLY A 44 3.52 -9.05 -23.99
N THR A 45 3.72 -10.11 -23.21
CA THR A 45 3.71 -11.50 -23.73
C THR A 45 2.34 -11.92 -24.22
N LEU A 46 1.27 -11.65 -23.46
CA LEU A 46 -0.11 -11.91 -23.84
C LEU A 46 -0.47 -11.18 -25.15
N THR A 47 -0.08 -9.90 -25.26
CA THR A 47 -0.36 -9.08 -26.44
C THR A 47 0.32 -9.65 -27.70
N ARG A 48 1.58 -10.10 -27.61
CA ARG A 48 2.29 -10.75 -28.73
C ARG A 48 1.64 -12.07 -29.15
N LEU A 49 0.95 -12.74 -28.23
CA LEU A 49 0.21 -13.98 -28.48
C LEU A 49 -1.24 -13.73 -28.95
N GLY A 50 -1.63 -12.46 -29.16
CA GLY A 50 -2.97 -12.09 -29.62
C GLY A 50 -4.02 -11.95 -28.51
N ILE A 51 -3.65 -12.16 -27.25
CA ILE A 51 -4.52 -12.01 -26.08
C ILE A 51 -4.45 -10.54 -25.64
N LYS A 52 -5.43 -9.74 -26.07
CA LYS A 52 -5.39 -8.28 -25.89
C LYS A 52 -6.27 -7.80 -24.75
N THR A 53 -7.31 -8.55 -24.42
CA THR A 53 -8.29 -8.18 -23.40
C THR A 53 -8.31 -9.16 -22.23
N LEU A 54 -8.85 -8.72 -21.10
CA LEU A 54 -9.12 -9.62 -19.97
C LEU A 54 -10.16 -10.68 -20.34
N GLY A 55 -11.10 -10.36 -21.23
CA GLY A 55 -12.06 -11.33 -21.78
C GLY A 55 -11.35 -12.47 -22.51
N ASP A 56 -10.37 -12.15 -23.36
CA ASP A 56 -9.57 -13.16 -24.06
C ASP A 56 -8.86 -14.08 -23.06
N LEU A 57 -8.24 -13.51 -22.03
CA LEU A 57 -7.56 -14.28 -20.98
C LEU A 57 -8.53 -15.13 -20.13
N ALA A 58 -9.72 -14.59 -19.84
CA ALA A 58 -10.76 -15.26 -19.06
C ALA A 58 -11.30 -16.52 -19.76
N THR A 59 -11.40 -16.50 -21.09
CA THR A 59 -11.88 -17.64 -21.90
C THR A 59 -10.90 -18.82 -21.92
N MET A 60 -9.62 -18.59 -21.65
CA MET A 60 -8.62 -19.65 -21.65
C MET A 60 -8.85 -20.66 -20.52
N PRO A 61 -8.59 -21.96 -20.72
CA PRO A 61 -8.63 -22.95 -19.66
C PRO A 61 -7.59 -22.65 -18.56
N ALA A 62 -7.98 -22.79 -17.29
CA ALA A 62 -7.10 -22.47 -16.16
C ALA A 62 -5.78 -23.25 -16.18
N ARG A 63 -5.83 -24.52 -16.59
CA ARG A 63 -4.66 -25.40 -16.72
C ARG A 63 -3.68 -24.90 -17.78
N ASP A 64 -4.19 -24.39 -18.90
CA ASP A 64 -3.36 -23.92 -20.02
C ASP A 64 -2.69 -22.59 -19.69
N VAL A 65 -3.39 -21.72 -18.97
CA VAL A 65 -2.80 -20.48 -18.46
C VAL A 65 -1.71 -20.78 -17.45
N ALA A 66 -1.97 -21.66 -16.48
CA ALA A 66 -0.98 -22.03 -15.48
C ALA A 66 0.25 -22.73 -16.07
N SER A 67 0.08 -23.58 -17.09
CA SER A 67 1.20 -24.27 -17.74
C SER A 67 2.07 -23.34 -18.60
N ARG A 68 1.47 -22.34 -19.26
CA ARG A 68 2.19 -21.41 -20.15
C ARG A 68 2.81 -20.21 -19.44
N PHE A 69 2.11 -19.68 -18.45
CA PHE A 69 2.44 -18.40 -17.82
C PHE A 69 2.69 -18.52 -16.31
N GLY A 70 2.66 -19.74 -15.77
CA GLY A 70 2.96 -20.02 -14.38
C GLY A 70 1.97 -19.38 -13.39
N PRO A 71 2.43 -19.15 -12.14
CA PRO A 71 1.61 -18.56 -11.08
C PRO A 71 1.06 -17.17 -11.43
N ASP A 72 1.83 -16.36 -12.15
CA ASP A 72 1.42 -14.99 -12.53
C ASP A 72 0.28 -14.99 -13.52
N GLY A 73 0.31 -15.85 -14.54
CA GLY A 73 -0.82 -16.01 -15.44
C GLY A 73 -2.06 -16.56 -14.73
N ALA A 74 -1.89 -17.52 -13.82
CA ALA A 74 -2.99 -18.04 -13.02
C ALA A 74 -3.63 -16.94 -12.14
N ALA A 75 -2.82 -16.07 -11.55
CA ALA A 75 -3.29 -14.91 -10.82
C ALA A 75 -4.00 -13.90 -11.74
N ALA A 76 -3.42 -13.58 -12.90
CA ALA A 76 -4.02 -12.68 -13.88
C ALA A 76 -5.38 -13.18 -14.40
N ARG A 77 -5.51 -14.48 -14.68
CA ARG A 77 -6.79 -15.08 -15.09
C ARG A 77 -7.84 -15.00 -13.98
N ARG A 78 -7.46 -15.24 -12.71
CA ARG A 78 -8.40 -15.07 -11.59
C ARG A 78 -8.93 -13.64 -11.51
N LEU A 79 -8.07 -12.65 -11.70
CA LEU A 79 -8.49 -11.24 -11.78
C LEU A 79 -9.43 -11.02 -12.98
N ALA A 80 -9.09 -11.54 -14.15
CA ALA A 80 -9.88 -11.38 -15.38
C ALA A 80 -11.31 -11.95 -15.28
N ILE A 81 -11.51 -13.06 -14.54
CA ILE A 81 -12.84 -13.63 -14.29
C ILE A 81 -13.58 -12.98 -13.12
N GLY A 82 -12.99 -11.98 -12.45
CA GLY A 82 -13.58 -11.33 -11.28
C GLY A 82 -13.47 -12.13 -9.98
N ALA A 83 -12.63 -13.17 -9.93
CA ALA A 83 -12.42 -14.02 -8.75
C ALA A 83 -11.33 -13.45 -7.80
N ASP A 84 -11.29 -12.12 -7.64
CA ASP A 84 -10.41 -11.47 -6.68
C ASP A 84 -10.96 -11.67 -5.26
N ALA A 85 -10.45 -12.70 -4.58
CA ALA A 85 -10.95 -13.14 -3.28
C ALA A 85 -10.48 -12.27 -2.10
N ARG A 86 -9.86 -11.10 -2.34
CA ARG A 86 -9.41 -10.25 -1.24
C ARG A 86 -10.50 -9.23 -0.90
N PRO A 87 -11.29 -9.43 0.17
CA PRO A 87 -12.10 -8.35 0.69
C PRO A 87 -11.17 -7.16 1.01
N PRO A 88 -11.57 -5.92 0.66
CA PRO A 88 -10.79 -4.75 1.03
C PRO A 88 -10.55 -4.80 2.54
N ALA A 89 -9.32 -4.53 2.96
CA ALA A 89 -8.99 -4.51 4.38
C ALA A 89 -9.98 -3.59 5.11
N THR A 90 -10.78 -4.16 6.01
CA THR A 90 -11.86 -3.45 6.70
C THR A 90 -11.34 -2.43 7.71
N ARG A 91 -10.06 -2.53 8.06
CA ARG A 91 -9.38 -1.59 8.93
C ARG A 91 -8.73 -0.49 8.08
N ARG A 92 -9.29 0.72 8.18
CA ARG A 92 -8.56 1.94 7.82
C ARG A 92 -7.23 1.92 8.59
N PRO A 93 -6.07 2.10 7.95
CA PRO A 93 -4.81 2.29 8.67
C PRO A 93 -5.07 3.39 9.69
N VAL A 94 -4.81 3.10 10.97
CA VAL A 94 -4.81 4.15 11.98
C VAL A 94 -3.68 5.06 11.56
N GLU A 95 -3.96 6.35 11.36
CA GLU A 95 -2.91 7.33 11.09
C GLU A 95 -1.88 7.21 12.21
N ASP A 96 -0.62 6.99 11.82
CA ASP A 96 0.48 6.93 12.78
C ASP A 96 0.50 8.26 13.54
N LEU A 97 0.59 8.20 14.87
CA LEU A 97 0.82 9.41 15.66
C LEU A 97 2.22 9.92 15.30
N SER A 98 2.37 11.22 15.06
CA SER A 98 3.66 11.84 14.80
C SER A 98 3.74 13.19 15.48
N VAL A 99 4.96 13.57 15.84
CA VAL A 99 5.34 14.89 16.36
C VAL A 99 6.62 15.30 15.66
N SER A 100 6.78 16.59 15.39
CA SER A 100 7.94 17.12 14.68
C SER A 100 8.25 18.53 15.11
N CYS A 101 9.50 18.95 14.90
CA CYS A 101 9.90 20.34 15.00
C CYS A 101 10.86 20.69 13.86
N GLU A 102 10.78 21.93 13.40
CA GLU A 102 11.69 22.49 12.42
C GLU A 102 12.79 23.29 13.13
N PHE A 103 14.00 23.26 12.57
CA PHE A 103 15.15 24.00 13.07
C PHE A 103 15.70 24.91 11.98
N ASP A 104 16.19 26.08 12.39
CA ASP A 104 17.27 26.74 11.65
C ASP A 104 18.56 25.91 11.87
N PRO A 105 19.38 25.60 10.83
CA PRO A 105 20.45 24.61 10.93
C PRO A 105 21.32 24.81 12.17
N PRO A 106 21.26 23.88 13.14
CA PRO A 106 21.93 24.07 14.42
C PRO A 106 23.45 23.95 14.23
N ARG A 107 24.21 24.74 15.00
CA ARG A 107 25.67 24.74 14.92
C ARG A 107 26.29 23.47 15.53
N ASP A 108 25.58 22.82 16.45
CA ASP A 108 25.98 21.61 17.16
C ASP A 108 24.76 20.71 17.43
N ALA A 109 24.99 19.54 18.04
CA ALA A 109 23.96 18.53 18.24
C ALA A 109 23.09 18.77 19.48
N GLU A 110 23.50 19.65 20.40
CA GLU A 110 22.84 19.82 21.71
C GLU A 110 21.37 20.30 21.59
N PRO A 111 21.04 21.31 20.76
CA PRO A 111 19.65 21.72 20.53
C PRO A 111 18.78 20.60 19.95
N VAL A 112 19.34 19.77 19.07
CA VAL A 112 18.64 18.63 18.46
C VAL A 112 18.33 17.57 19.50
N VAL A 113 19.28 17.27 20.39
CA VAL A 113 19.09 16.30 21.48
C VAL A 113 18.01 16.78 22.46
N PHE A 114 18.00 18.07 22.79
CA PHE A 114 16.97 18.62 23.68
C PHE A 114 15.58 18.54 23.05
N ALA A 115 15.46 18.95 21.79
CA ALA A 115 14.21 18.87 21.06
C ALA A 115 13.73 17.43 20.86
N ALA A 116 14.63 16.48 20.59
CA ALA A 116 14.29 15.07 20.51
C ALA A 116 13.67 14.53 21.81
N LYS A 117 14.17 14.95 22.98
CA LYS A 117 13.56 14.61 24.28
C LYS A 117 12.17 15.20 24.43
N THR A 118 11.99 16.48 24.11
CA THR A 118 10.68 17.15 24.16
C THR A 118 9.66 16.47 23.24
N LEU A 119 10.07 16.13 22.01
CA LEU A 119 9.23 15.40 21.07
C LEU A 119 8.91 13.99 21.58
N ALA A 120 9.86 13.28 22.19
CA ALA A 120 9.61 11.97 22.78
C ALA A 120 8.56 12.02 23.89
N ASP A 121 8.59 13.05 24.74
CA ASP A 121 7.60 13.26 25.81
C ASP A 121 6.21 13.62 25.23
N GLU A 122 6.15 14.53 24.25
CA GLU A 122 4.91 14.90 23.56
C GLU A 122 4.27 13.69 22.86
N PHE A 123 5.08 12.90 22.17
CA PHE A 123 4.66 11.66 21.52
C PHE A 123 4.08 10.68 22.54
N HIS A 124 4.76 10.49 23.68
CA HIS A 124 4.32 9.56 24.72
C HIS A 124 2.98 9.99 25.34
N GLU A 125 2.82 11.28 25.63
CA GLU A 125 1.56 11.83 26.14
C GLU A 125 0.43 11.74 25.10
N GLY A 126 0.74 12.00 23.82
CA GLY A 126 -0.19 11.81 22.71
C GLY A 126 -0.68 10.36 22.57
N MET A 127 0.18 9.37 22.78
CA MET A 127 -0.23 7.97 22.81
C MET A 127 -1.09 7.66 24.02
N ARG A 128 -0.69 8.13 25.21
CA ARG A 128 -1.38 7.90 26.47
C ARG A 128 -2.81 8.43 26.44
N SER A 129 -3.01 9.65 25.97
CA SER A 129 -4.34 10.28 25.88
C SER A 129 -5.30 9.55 24.94
N ARG A 130 -4.77 8.81 23.95
CA ARG A 130 -5.55 8.01 22.98
C ARG A 130 -5.67 6.53 23.38
N GLY A 131 -5.10 6.12 24.52
CA GLY A 131 -5.08 4.72 24.95
C GLY A 131 -4.30 3.80 24.00
N LEU A 132 -3.29 4.34 23.31
CA LEU A 132 -2.49 3.61 22.33
C LEU A 132 -1.23 3.03 22.97
N ALA A 133 -0.78 1.89 22.44
CA ALA A 133 0.53 1.32 22.73
C ALA A 133 1.42 1.41 21.48
N CYS A 134 2.67 1.82 21.67
CA CYS A 134 3.66 1.84 20.60
C CYS A 134 4.26 0.45 20.40
N VAL A 135 4.16 -0.10 19.19
CA VAL A 135 4.86 -1.33 18.77
C VAL A 135 6.06 -1.02 17.86
N ARG A 136 6.09 0.19 17.31
CA ARG A 136 7.08 0.66 16.35
C ARG A 136 7.19 2.18 16.44
N VAL A 137 8.42 2.68 16.53
CA VAL A 137 8.73 4.11 16.43
C VAL A 137 9.70 4.32 15.28
N GLU A 138 9.45 5.38 14.50
CA GLU A 138 10.36 5.87 13.48
C GLU A 138 10.80 7.28 13.87
N VAL A 139 12.10 7.54 13.85
CA VAL A 139 12.65 8.88 13.95
C VAL A 139 13.20 9.26 12.59
N GLU A 140 12.73 10.38 12.07
CA GLU A 140 13.13 10.94 10.79
C GLU A 140 13.83 12.28 11.01
N VAL A 141 14.96 12.47 10.33
CA VAL A 141 15.72 13.71 10.31
C VAL A 141 15.93 14.12 8.85
N THR A 142 15.45 15.31 8.51
CA THR A 142 15.68 15.91 7.19
C THR A 142 16.81 16.93 7.31
N LEU A 143 17.84 16.76 6.48
CA LEU A 143 19.01 17.63 6.41
C LEU A 143 18.72 18.85 5.53
N SER A 144 19.55 19.90 5.67
CA SER A 144 19.42 21.14 4.90
C SER A 144 19.54 20.96 3.37
N ASP A 145 20.16 19.87 2.91
CA ASP A 145 20.24 19.52 1.49
C ASP A 145 19.06 18.68 0.99
N GLY A 146 18.00 18.56 1.80
CA GLY A 146 16.77 17.82 1.48
C GLY A 146 16.90 16.31 1.59
N ARG A 147 18.06 15.77 1.99
CA ARG A 147 18.20 14.34 2.26
C ARG A 147 17.56 14.00 3.59
N THR A 148 16.82 12.90 3.59
CA THR A 148 16.18 12.36 4.79
C THR A 148 16.95 11.15 5.30
N ARG A 149 17.10 11.06 6.62
CA ARG A 149 17.61 9.91 7.35
C ARG A 149 16.54 9.45 8.32
N ASN A 150 16.16 8.18 8.22
CA ASN A 150 15.23 7.58 9.15
C ASN A 150 15.88 6.42 9.89
N ARG A 151 15.39 6.15 11.09
CA ARG A 151 15.69 4.94 11.83
C ARG A 151 14.41 4.41 12.45
N LEU A 152 14.18 3.13 12.23
CA LEU A 152 12.97 2.43 12.67
C LEU A 152 13.33 1.43 13.76
N TRP A 153 12.64 1.51 14.88
CA TRP A 153 12.75 0.53 15.95
C TRP A 153 11.41 -0.16 16.15
N ARG A 154 11.49 -1.46 16.39
CA ARG A 154 10.37 -2.30 16.79
C ARG A 154 10.65 -2.81 18.19
N HIS A 155 9.60 -2.95 18.98
CA HIS A 155 9.69 -3.54 20.31
C HIS A 155 8.51 -4.48 20.52
N ASP A 156 8.78 -5.68 21.02
CA ASP A 156 7.77 -6.74 21.24
C ASP A 156 6.93 -6.49 22.53
N GLY A 157 6.74 -5.22 22.90
CA GLY A 157 6.06 -4.73 24.11
C GLY A 157 5.97 -3.20 24.16
N ALA A 158 5.45 -2.60 25.23
CA ALA A 158 5.27 -1.13 25.31
C ALA A 158 6.61 -0.36 25.38
N LEU A 159 6.83 0.58 24.44
CA LEU A 159 7.95 1.53 24.50
C LEU A 159 7.63 2.65 25.52
N SER A 160 8.47 2.79 26.54
CA SER A 160 8.44 3.95 27.45
C SER A 160 9.07 5.19 26.80
N SER A 161 8.75 6.39 27.30
CA SER A 161 9.33 7.65 26.79
C SER A 161 10.85 7.68 26.88
N LEU A 162 11.42 7.22 28.00
CA LEU A 162 12.87 7.15 28.20
C LEU A 162 13.55 6.22 27.18
N ALA A 163 12.96 5.07 26.88
CA ALA A 163 13.49 4.14 25.88
C ALA A 163 13.40 4.68 24.45
N LEU A 164 12.55 5.68 24.20
CA LEU A 164 12.45 6.39 22.93
C LEU A 164 13.56 7.44 22.80
N ALA A 165 13.81 8.21 23.86
CA ALA A 165 14.73 9.33 23.87
C ALA A 165 16.22 8.92 23.86
N GLU A 166 16.55 7.70 24.30
CA GLU A 166 17.92 7.17 24.36
C GLU A 166 18.39 6.45 23.07
N ARG A 167 17.61 6.47 21.98
CA ARG A 167 17.87 5.70 20.74
C ARG A 167 18.28 6.55 19.55
#